data_AF-A0A350M1R0-F1
#
_entry.id   AF-A0A350M1R0-F1
#
_cell.length_a   1.000
_cell.length_b   1.000
_cell.length_c   1.000
_cell.angle_alpha   90.00
_cell.angle_beta   90.00
_cell.angle_gamma   90.00
#
_symmetry.space_group_name_H-M   'P 1'
#
loop_
_entity.id
_entity.type
_entity.pdbx_description
1 polymer ?
#
loop_
_entity_poly.entity_id
_entity_poly.type
_entity_poly.pdbx_seq_one_letter_code
_entity_poly.pdbx_strand_id
1 'polypeptide(L)'
;MNNPSEKSTSQLKHDERLLRRNQTLIDVVYGLVLFQLFLLLPKPSKEMIDNNDFSSLIDENGALLLTVIIGIIWVIIYWGQSNLQFGYLKYTSKTLSSLSIVQLFFLMLFLYFIKLDNETGGDVLALFSQSMCLAVAGFIGVFFWRTASRKKMLFDELTDSEKFIIGDKFLPEPLAALITAPLAFVSVTWYTIGWLTVIPLGWYFRRRSSNKLKGKSDE
;
A
#
# COMPACT_ATOMS: atom_id res chain seq x y z
N MET A 1 -1.19 -43.94 -4.67
CA MET A 1 -1.51 -42.60 -5.20
C MET A 1 -2.03 -41.77 -4.05
N ASN A 2 -1.23 -40.81 -3.56
CA ASN A 2 -1.56 -40.01 -2.38
C ASN A 2 -2.64 -38.99 -2.72
N ASN A 3 -3.70 -38.98 -1.93
CA ASN A 3 -4.77 -37.98 -1.94
C ASN A 3 -4.17 -36.60 -1.64
N PRO A 4 -4.50 -35.52 -2.38
CA PRO A 4 -3.90 -34.21 -2.15
C PRO A 4 -4.41 -33.57 -0.84
N SER A 5 -3.57 -33.68 0.18
CA SER A 5 -3.29 -32.67 1.21
C SER A 5 -4.41 -32.24 2.17
N GLU A 6 -4.74 -33.10 3.12
CA GLU A 6 -5.02 -32.59 4.47
C GLU A 6 -3.67 -32.29 5.13
N LYS A 7 -3.37 -31.01 5.38
CA LYS A 7 -2.10 -30.62 6.03
C LYS A 7 -2.03 -31.30 7.41
N SER A 8 -0.87 -31.84 7.75
CA SER A 8 -0.70 -32.41 9.09
C SER A 8 -0.79 -31.31 10.16
N THR A 9 -1.22 -31.66 11.37
CA THR A 9 -1.31 -30.72 12.51
C THR A 9 0.01 -29.99 12.76
N SER A 10 1.14 -30.66 12.54
CA SER A 10 2.48 -30.07 12.66
C SER A 10 2.77 -29.02 11.59
N GLN A 11 2.31 -29.24 10.35
CA GLN A 11 2.45 -28.26 9.25
C GLN A 11 1.58 -27.02 9.49
N LEU A 12 0.35 -27.20 9.99
CA LEU A 12 -0.53 -26.09 10.34
C LEU A 12 0.09 -25.21 11.44
N LYS A 13 0.57 -25.82 12.53
CA LYS A 13 1.26 -25.09 13.61
C LYS A 13 2.53 -24.37 13.12
N HIS A 14 3.25 -24.97 12.17
CA HIS A 14 4.41 -24.33 11.55
C HIS A 14 4.00 -23.08 10.76
N ASP A 15 2.96 -23.18 9.93
CA ASP A 15 2.47 -22.08 9.10
C ASP A 15 1.83 -20.95 9.92
N GLU A 16 1.20 -21.25 11.05
CA GLU A 16 0.71 -20.24 12.01
C GLU A 16 1.87 -19.46 12.66
N ARG A 17 2.97 -20.15 13.01
CA ARG A 17 4.17 -19.47 13.55
C ARG A 17 4.84 -18.62 12.47
N LEU A 18 4.92 -19.12 11.24
CA LEU A 18 5.43 -18.34 10.11
C LEU A 18 4.60 -17.09 9.86
N LEU A 19 3.27 -17.19 9.95
CA LEU A 19 2.36 -16.05 9.82
C LEU A 19 2.72 -14.94 10.83
N ARG A 20 2.83 -15.28 12.12
CA ARG A 20 3.18 -14.32 13.18
C ARG A 20 4.55 -13.68 12.95
N ARG A 21 5.56 -14.48 12.60
CA ARG A 21 6.91 -13.97 12.30
C ARG A 21 6.89 -13.01 11.12
N ASN A 22 6.13 -13.34 10.08
CA ASN A 22 6.01 -12.51 8.89
C ASN A 22 5.28 -11.20 9.22
N GLN A 23 4.19 -11.24 9.97
CA GLN A 23 3.49 -10.05 10.48
C GLN A 23 4.45 -9.11 11.21
N THR A 24 5.21 -9.63 12.19
CA THR A 24 6.17 -8.81 12.94
C THR A 24 7.25 -8.19 12.06
N LEU A 25 7.83 -8.98 11.14
CA LEU A 25 8.83 -8.45 10.20
C LEU A 25 8.25 -7.30 9.36
N ILE A 26 7.04 -7.49 8.86
CA ILE A 26 6.35 -6.53 7.99
C ILE A 26 6.03 -5.25 8.77
N ASP A 27 5.51 -5.35 9.99
CA ASP A 27 5.22 -4.19 10.85
C ASP A 27 6.49 -3.40 11.18
N VAL A 28 7.60 -4.09 11.48
CA VAL A 28 8.89 -3.44 11.72
C VAL A 28 9.36 -2.69 10.47
N VAL A 29 9.25 -3.31 9.28
CA VAL A 29 9.65 -2.65 8.03
C VAL A 29 8.78 -1.44 7.75
N TYR A 30 7.45 -1.51 7.92
CA TYR A 30 6.58 -0.34 7.78
C TYR A 30 6.94 0.77 8.77
N GLY A 31 7.24 0.44 10.03
CA GLY A 31 7.71 1.40 11.02
C GLY A 31 9.01 2.10 10.61
N LEU A 32 9.98 1.33 10.10
CA LEU A 32 11.25 1.89 9.59
C LEU A 32 11.04 2.77 8.35
N VAL A 33 10.15 2.35 7.44
CA VAL A 33 9.78 3.11 6.24
C VAL A 33 9.11 4.44 6.60
N LEU A 34 8.18 4.44 7.56
CA LEU A 34 7.59 5.69 8.09
C LEU A 34 8.65 6.57 8.73
N PHE A 35 9.53 6.01 9.56
CA PHE A 35 10.63 6.75 10.16
C PHE A 35 11.55 7.39 9.11
N GLN A 36 11.88 6.66 8.04
CA GLN A 36 12.71 7.14 6.95
C GLN A 36 12.07 8.36 6.24
N LEU A 37 10.74 8.38 6.07
CA LEU A 37 10.05 9.52 5.47
C LEU A 37 10.16 10.79 6.32
N PHE A 38 10.13 10.69 7.65
CA PHE A 38 10.36 11.84 8.52
C PHE A 38 11.78 12.42 8.35
N LEU A 39 12.76 11.60 8.01
CA LEU A 39 14.13 12.06 7.74
C LEU A 39 14.28 12.80 6.41
N LEU A 40 13.28 12.70 5.52
CA LEU A 40 13.23 13.44 4.25
C LEU A 40 12.60 14.83 4.40
N LEU A 41 12.05 15.17 5.57
CA LEU A 41 11.52 16.52 5.80
C LEU A 41 12.63 17.57 5.67
N PRO A 42 12.33 18.73 5.05
CA PRO A 42 13.30 19.80 4.92
C PRO A 42 13.67 20.30 6.31
N LYS A 43 14.97 20.57 6.49
CA LYS A 43 15.50 21.10 7.75
C LYS A 43 15.66 22.60 7.61
N PRO A 44 15.19 23.41 8.57
CA PRO A 44 15.44 24.85 8.54
C PRO A 44 16.94 25.14 8.62
N SER A 45 17.38 26.16 7.89
CA SER A 45 18.75 26.68 7.99
C SER A 45 18.97 27.34 9.35
N LYS A 46 20.23 27.53 9.75
CA LYS A 46 20.54 28.23 11.01
C LYS A 46 19.99 29.66 11.01
N GLU A 47 20.10 30.35 9.89
CA GLU A 47 19.58 31.72 9.74
C GLU A 47 18.05 31.77 9.89
N MET A 48 17.31 30.78 9.36
CA MET A 48 15.85 30.69 9.55
C MET A 48 15.48 30.48 11.02
N ILE A 49 16.24 29.64 11.74
CA ILE A 49 16.02 29.39 13.18
C ILE A 49 16.29 30.68 13.96
N ASP A 50 17.41 31.33 13.70
CA ASP A 50 17.84 32.53 14.44
C ASP A 50 16.86 33.71 14.23
N ASN A 51 16.25 33.80 13.04
CA ASN A 51 15.29 34.85 12.70
C ASN A 51 13.81 34.48 12.95
N ASN A 52 13.52 33.28 13.49
CA ASN A 52 12.16 32.74 13.63
C ASN A 52 11.34 32.74 12.32
N ASP A 53 12.01 32.57 11.17
CA ASP A 53 11.38 32.66 9.86
C ASP A 53 10.89 31.29 9.36
N PHE A 54 9.87 30.76 10.02
CA PHE A 54 9.22 29.50 9.64
C PHE A 54 8.37 29.63 8.38
N SER A 55 7.93 30.84 8.01
CA SER A 55 7.21 31.11 6.76
C SER A 55 8.06 30.77 5.55
N SER A 56 9.30 31.25 5.52
CA SER A 56 10.22 31.00 4.40
C SER A 56 10.55 29.52 4.23
N LEU A 57 10.57 28.73 5.31
CA LEU A 57 10.71 27.27 5.20
C LEU A 57 9.59 26.64 4.36
N ILE A 58 8.36 27.08 4.57
CA ILE A 58 7.18 26.56 3.86
C ILE A 58 7.16 27.10 2.42
N ASP A 59 7.46 28.37 2.22
CA ASP A 59 7.46 28.97 0.88
C ASP A 59 8.55 28.36 -0.01
N GLU A 60 9.73 28.06 0.55
CA GLU A 60 10.84 27.46 -0.18
C GLU A 60 10.70 25.95 -0.38
N ASN A 61 10.09 25.23 0.59
CA ASN A 61 10.06 23.76 0.59
C ASN A 61 8.65 23.16 0.49
N GLY A 62 7.62 23.96 0.21
CA GLY A 62 6.23 23.54 0.25
C GLY A 62 5.92 22.34 -0.64
N ALA A 63 6.50 22.29 -1.84
CA ALA A 63 6.36 21.16 -2.75
C ALA A 63 6.98 19.87 -2.17
N LEU A 64 8.18 19.97 -1.60
CA LEU A 64 8.89 18.85 -0.99
C LEU A 64 8.17 18.33 0.27
N LEU A 65 7.67 19.25 1.10
CA LEU A 65 6.80 18.92 2.24
C LEU A 65 5.57 18.14 1.79
N LEU A 66 4.90 18.62 0.73
CA LEU A 66 3.72 17.96 0.19
C LEU A 66 4.03 16.55 -0.32
N THR A 67 5.14 16.36 -1.06
CA THR A 67 5.58 15.04 -1.53
C THR A 67 5.82 14.08 -0.38
N VAL A 68 6.51 14.51 0.67
CA VAL A 68 6.76 13.68 1.87
C VAL A 68 5.46 13.31 2.59
N ILE A 69 4.54 14.26 2.75
CA ILE A 69 3.21 14.03 3.35
C ILE A 69 2.41 13.00 2.54
N ILE A 70 2.39 13.14 1.21
CA ILE A 70 1.75 12.17 0.31
C ILE A 70 2.39 10.79 0.47
N GLY A 71 3.72 10.72 0.55
CA GLY A 71 4.46 9.49 0.84
C GLY A 71 4.04 8.81 2.14
N ILE A 72 3.90 9.59 3.22
CA ILE A 72 3.43 9.09 4.53
C ILE A 72 2.02 8.52 4.42
N ILE A 73 1.10 9.25 3.75
CA ILE A 73 -0.28 8.80 3.55
C ILE A 73 -0.29 7.46 2.81
N TRP A 74 0.49 7.31 1.73
CA TRP A 74 0.56 6.05 1.00
C TRP A 74 1.10 4.91 1.84
N VAL A 75 2.21 5.11 2.56
CA VAL A 75 2.75 4.08 3.44
C VAL A 75 1.72 3.63 4.50
N ILE A 76 0.97 4.56 5.09
CA ILE A 76 -0.09 4.23 6.06
C ILE A 76 -1.22 3.42 5.41
N ILE A 77 -1.65 3.78 4.20
CA ILE A 77 -2.66 3.02 3.44
C ILE A 77 -2.19 1.59 3.20
N TYR A 78 -0.94 1.41 2.76
CA TYR A 78 -0.35 0.10 2.50
C TYR A 78 -0.16 -0.74 3.77
N TRP A 79 0.25 -0.11 4.87
CA TRP A 79 0.30 -0.76 6.17
C TRP A 79 -1.08 -1.22 6.64
N GLY A 80 -2.10 -0.36 6.50
CA GLY A 80 -3.48 -0.70 6.80
C GLY A 80 -4.02 -1.85 5.95
N GLN A 81 -3.70 -1.86 4.65
CA GLN A 81 -3.99 -2.99 3.76
C GLN A 81 -3.31 -4.28 4.24
N SER A 82 -2.02 -4.22 4.58
CA SER A 82 -1.26 -5.36 5.11
C SER A 82 -1.91 -5.90 6.39
N ASN A 83 -2.25 -5.03 7.34
CA ASN A 83 -2.93 -5.40 8.58
C ASN A 83 -4.26 -6.09 8.32
N LEU A 84 -5.06 -5.60 7.36
CA LEU A 84 -6.32 -6.22 7.00
C LEU A 84 -6.11 -7.63 6.42
N GLN A 85 -5.13 -7.78 5.53
CA GLN A 85 -4.82 -9.05 4.89
C GLN A 85 -4.32 -10.10 5.89
N PHE A 86 -3.36 -9.71 6.73
CA PHE A 86 -2.80 -10.58 7.75
C PHE A 86 -3.75 -10.83 8.91
N GLY A 87 -4.60 -9.86 9.24
CA GLY A 87 -5.59 -9.96 10.31
C GLY A 87 -6.67 -10.98 10.04
N TYR A 88 -6.93 -11.33 8.78
CA TYR A 88 -7.91 -12.36 8.39
C TYR A 88 -7.30 -13.71 8.02
N LEU A 89 -5.97 -13.85 8.05
CA LEU A 89 -5.31 -15.12 7.76
C LEU A 89 -5.30 -16.05 8.99
N LYS A 90 -5.70 -17.31 8.77
CA LYS A 90 -5.58 -18.39 9.75
C LYS A 90 -4.15 -18.93 9.80
N TYR A 91 -3.54 -19.11 8.64
CA TYR A 91 -2.16 -19.56 8.46
C TYR A 91 -1.59 -19.02 7.15
N THR A 92 -0.26 -18.92 7.02
CA THR A 92 0.38 -18.45 5.78
C THR A 92 0.86 -19.61 4.90
N SER A 93 1.44 -19.28 3.76
CA SER A 93 2.22 -20.20 2.94
C SER A 93 3.43 -19.49 2.35
N LYS A 94 4.40 -20.25 1.84
CA LYS A 94 5.57 -19.70 1.13
C LYS A 94 5.17 -18.68 0.06
N THR A 95 4.12 -18.96 -0.72
CA THR A 95 3.63 -18.03 -1.75
C THR A 95 3.14 -16.71 -1.15
N LEU A 96 2.29 -16.74 -0.12
CA LEU A 96 1.75 -15.52 0.49
C LEU A 96 2.87 -14.70 1.17
N SER A 97 3.76 -15.38 1.89
CA SER A 97 4.93 -14.72 2.49
C SER A 97 5.84 -14.09 1.42
N SER A 98 6.11 -14.77 0.31
CA SER A 98 6.86 -14.19 -0.80
C SER A 98 6.14 -12.97 -1.40
N LEU A 99 4.83 -13.03 -1.64
CA LEU A 99 4.06 -11.88 -2.12
C LEU A 99 4.19 -10.68 -1.19
N SER A 100 4.06 -10.89 0.13
CA SER A 100 4.21 -9.78 1.09
C SER A 100 5.62 -9.18 1.12
N ILE A 101 6.66 -10.00 0.96
CA ILE A 101 8.04 -9.50 0.90
C ILE A 101 8.27 -8.71 -0.40
N VAL A 102 7.78 -9.20 -1.53
CA VAL A 102 7.89 -8.51 -2.81
C VAL A 102 7.09 -7.20 -2.78
N GLN A 103 5.91 -7.17 -2.15
CA GLN A 103 5.14 -5.95 -1.95
C GLN A 103 5.94 -4.91 -1.15
N LEU A 104 6.55 -5.31 -0.02
CA LEU A 104 7.41 -4.42 0.77
C LEU A 104 8.62 -3.93 -0.02
N PHE A 105 9.22 -4.78 -0.85
CA PHE A 105 10.32 -4.37 -1.72
C PHE A 105 9.91 -3.24 -2.67
N PHE A 106 8.74 -3.33 -3.32
CA PHE A 106 8.23 -2.25 -4.15
C PHE A 106 7.90 -0.98 -3.36
N LEU A 107 7.44 -1.11 -2.12
CA LEU A 107 7.22 0.05 -1.24
C LEU A 107 8.55 0.73 -0.86
N MET A 108 9.61 -0.03 -0.62
CA MET A 108 10.95 0.53 -0.39
C MET A 108 11.52 1.19 -1.65
N LEU A 109 11.28 0.62 -2.84
CA LEU A 109 11.63 1.27 -4.10
C LEU A 109 10.84 2.57 -4.30
N PHE A 110 9.56 2.60 -3.93
CA PHE A 110 8.77 3.84 -3.94
C PHE A 110 9.42 4.94 -3.08
N LEU A 111 9.89 4.62 -1.88
CA LEU A 111 10.60 5.59 -1.04
C LEU A 111 11.90 6.09 -1.67
N TYR A 112 12.65 5.18 -2.32
CA TYR A 112 13.84 5.56 -3.06
C TYR A 112 13.51 6.61 -4.12
N PHE A 113 12.40 6.43 -4.85
CA PHE A 113 11.96 7.40 -5.85
C PHE A 113 11.36 8.69 -5.26
N ILE A 114 10.78 8.66 -4.06
CA ILE A 114 10.45 9.90 -3.32
C ILE A 114 11.72 10.69 -2.99
N LYS A 115 12.76 10.00 -2.51
CA LYS A 115 14.03 10.66 -2.22
C LYS A 115 14.65 11.25 -3.49
N LEU A 116 14.66 10.49 -4.58
CA LEU A 116 15.19 10.95 -5.87
C LEU A 116 14.40 12.16 -6.40
N ASP A 117 13.07 12.13 -6.30
CA ASP A 117 12.20 13.24 -6.67
C ASP A 117 12.53 14.52 -5.88
N ASN A 118 12.71 14.39 -4.56
CA ASN A 118 13.13 15.51 -3.70
C ASN A 118 14.51 16.08 -4.08
N GLU A 119 15.45 15.24 -4.55
CA GLU A 119 16.79 15.67 -4.98
C GLU A 119 16.80 16.28 -6.39
N THR A 120 15.84 15.91 -7.24
CA THR A 120 15.79 16.30 -8.66
C THR A 120 14.74 17.37 -8.95
N GLY A 121 13.86 17.67 -8.00
CA GLY A 121 12.85 18.72 -8.13
C GLY A 121 11.69 18.34 -9.05
N GLY A 122 11.22 17.08 -9.02
CA GLY A 122 10.09 16.66 -9.86
C GLY A 122 10.48 15.97 -11.17
N ASP A 123 11.61 15.27 -11.23
CA ASP A 123 12.00 14.55 -12.45
C ASP A 123 10.92 13.54 -12.89
N VAL A 124 10.64 13.52 -14.20
CA VAL A 124 9.58 12.72 -14.80
C VAL A 124 9.78 11.23 -14.50
N LEU A 125 11.01 10.71 -14.56
CA LEU A 125 11.29 9.31 -14.28
C LEU A 125 11.07 8.98 -12.80
N ALA A 126 11.39 9.90 -11.89
CA ALA A 126 11.14 9.72 -10.47
C ALA A 126 9.64 9.62 -10.19
N LEU A 127 8.85 10.59 -10.67
CA LEU A 127 7.39 10.62 -10.49
C LEU A 127 6.69 9.40 -11.13
N PHE A 128 7.06 9.06 -12.37
CA PHE A 128 6.53 7.88 -13.04
C PHE A 128 6.85 6.60 -12.25
N SER A 129 8.09 6.46 -11.78
CA SER A 129 8.54 5.28 -11.04
C SER A 129 7.85 5.15 -9.68
N GLN A 130 7.57 6.27 -8.99
CA GLN A 130 6.76 6.26 -7.77
C GLN A 130 5.39 5.64 -8.03
N SER A 131 4.68 6.11 -9.06
CA SER A 131 3.36 5.58 -9.44
C SER A 131 3.42 4.11 -9.85
N MET A 132 4.43 3.70 -10.60
CA MET A 132 4.59 2.29 -11.00
C MET A 132 4.89 1.38 -9.81
N CYS A 133 5.74 1.81 -8.87
CA CYS A 133 6.04 1.02 -7.68
C CYS A 133 4.80 0.81 -6.82
N LEU A 134 4.00 1.87 -6.62
CA LEU A 134 2.72 1.79 -5.93
C LEU A 134 1.75 0.88 -6.70
N ALA A 135 1.50 1.11 -7.98
CA ALA A 135 0.61 0.25 -8.77
C ALA A 135 0.96 -1.25 -8.64
N VAL A 136 2.25 -1.60 -8.77
CA VAL A 136 2.73 -2.98 -8.61
C VAL A 136 2.52 -3.49 -7.20
N ALA A 137 2.89 -2.72 -6.17
CA ALA A 137 2.70 -3.11 -4.77
C ALA A 137 1.21 -3.35 -4.45
N GLY A 138 0.32 -2.47 -4.89
CA GLY A 138 -1.12 -2.56 -4.66
C GLY A 138 -1.72 -3.78 -5.36
N PHE A 139 -1.35 -4.04 -6.62
CA PHE A 139 -1.77 -5.25 -7.31
C PHE A 139 -1.23 -6.53 -6.68
N ILE A 140 0.01 -6.56 -6.17
CA ILE A 140 0.53 -7.69 -5.39
C ILE A 140 -0.38 -7.95 -4.18
N GLY A 141 -0.81 -6.89 -3.48
CA GLY A 141 -1.78 -7.01 -2.40
C GLY A 141 -3.13 -7.58 -2.87
N VAL A 142 -3.65 -7.17 -4.02
CA VAL A 142 -4.86 -7.77 -4.61
C VAL A 142 -4.66 -9.26 -4.91
N PHE A 143 -3.51 -9.64 -5.46
CA PHE A 143 -3.17 -11.04 -5.74
C PHE A 143 -2.99 -11.87 -4.47
N PHE A 144 -2.39 -11.29 -3.42
CA PHE A 144 -2.28 -11.90 -2.10
C PHE A 144 -3.67 -12.27 -1.57
N TRP A 145 -4.60 -11.31 -1.56
CA TRP A 145 -5.95 -11.53 -1.05
C TRP A 145 -6.72 -12.59 -1.84
N ARG A 146 -6.65 -12.52 -3.18
CA ARG A 146 -7.29 -13.50 -4.06
C ARG A 146 -6.72 -14.91 -3.85
N THR A 147 -5.42 -15.02 -3.68
CA THR A 147 -4.74 -16.31 -3.46
C THR A 147 -5.12 -16.90 -2.11
N ALA A 148 -5.11 -16.08 -1.04
CA ALA A 148 -5.52 -16.50 0.30
C ALA A 148 -6.99 -16.97 0.32
N SER A 149 -7.88 -16.22 -0.36
CA SER A 149 -9.29 -16.56 -0.47
C SER A 149 -9.52 -17.88 -1.20
N ARG A 150 -8.86 -18.09 -2.35
CA ARG A 150 -8.99 -19.31 -3.16
C ARG A 150 -8.45 -20.55 -2.46
N LYS A 151 -7.38 -20.40 -1.67
CA LYS A 151 -6.73 -21.50 -0.96
C LYS A 151 -7.33 -21.78 0.43
N LYS A 152 -8.46 -21.15 0.79
CA LYS A 152 -9.11 -21.30 2.11
C LYS A 152 -8.13 -21.09 3.28
N MET A 153 -7.28 -20.06 3.15
CA MET A 153 -6.29 -19.68 4.17
C MET A 153 -6.82 -18.60 5.12
N LEU A 154 -7.95 -17.99 4.77
CA LEU A 154 -8.65 -17.03 5.61
C LEU A 154 -9.45 -17.75 6.70
N PHE A 155 -9.91 -17.01 7.70
CA PHE A 155 -10.86 -17.49 8.69
C PHE A 155 -12.13 -18.09 8.05
N ASP A 156 -12.61 -19.19 8.64
CA ASP A 156 -13.71 -19.99 8.09
C ASP A 156 -15.06 -19.26 8.23
N GLU A 157 -15.13 -18.31 9.17
CA GLU A 157 -16.24 -17.43 9.47
C GLU A 157 -16.49 -16.37 8.38
N LEU A 158 -15.50 -16.12 7.50
CA LEU A 158 -15.65 -15.16 6.42
C LEU A 158 -16.50 -15.72 5.28
N THR A 159 -17.66 -15.10 5.08
CA THR A 159 -18.52 -15.35 3.93
C THR A 159 -17.85 -14.90 2.63
N ASP A 160 -18.26 -15.49 1.50
CA ASP A 160 -17.70 -15.11 0.20
C ASP A 160 -18.07 -13.67 -0.20
N SER A 161 -19.18 -13.14 0.31
CA SER A 161 -19.54 -11.72 0.21
C SER A 161 -18.52 -10.84 0.92
N GLU A 162 -18.15 -11.16 2.17
CA GLU A 162 -17.16 -10.39 2.92
C GLU A 162 -15.79 -10.45 2.27
N LYS A 163 -15.37 -11.63 1.80
CA LYS A 163 -14.11 -11.79 1.05
C LYS A 163 -14.09 -10.88 -0.19
N PHE A 164 -15.20 -10.79 -0.91
CA PHE A 164 -15.32 -9.91 -2.06
C PHE A 164 -15.24 -8.44 -1.67
N ILE A 165 -15.99 -8.01 -0.65
CA ILE A 165 -16.03 -6.63 -0.19
C ILE A 165 -14.65 -6.17 0.30
N ILE A 166 -13.96 -7.01 1.08
CA ILE A 166 -12.60 -6.71 1.54
C ILE A 166 -11.65 -6.62 0.35
N GLY A 167 -11.75 -7.56 -0.61
CA GLY A 167 -10.93 -7.54 -1.82
C GLY A 167 -11.12 -6.27 -2.67
N ASP A 168 -12.35 -5.76 -2.74
CA ASP A 168 -12.66 -4.51 -3.46
C ASP A 168 -12.02 -3.28 -2.84
N LYS A 169 -11.73 -3.30 -1.53
CA LYS A 169 -11.02 -2.19 -0.85
C LYS A 169 -9.57 -2.03 -1.31
N PHE A 170 -8.98 -3.05 -1.92
CA PHE A 170 -7.58 -3.04 -2.36
C PHE A 170 -7.38 -2.55 -3.80
N LEU A 171 -8.46 -2.31 -4.56
CA LEU A 171 -8.38 -1.90 -5.97
C LEU A 171 -8.28 -0.38 -6.22
N PRO A 172 -8.85 0.52 -5.40
CA PRO A 172 -8.81 1.95 -5.69
C PRO A 172 -7.40 2.53 -5.83
N GLU A 173 -6.50 2.15 -4.93
CA GLU A 173 -5.14 2.68 -4.89
C GLU A 173 -4.29 2.26 -6.11
N PRO A 174 -4.16 0.97 -6.48
CA PRO A 174 -3.29 0.61 -7.60
C PRO A 174 -3.84 1.13 -8.94
N LEU A 175 -5.16 1.29 -9.05
CA LEU A 175 -5.78 1.90 -10.22
C LEU A 175 -5.55 3.42 -10.27
N ALA A 176 -5.62 4.11 -9.12
CA ALA A 176 -5.26 5.52 -9.04
C ALA A 176 -3.80 5.73 -9.46
N ALA A 177 -2.89 4.90 -8.95
CA ALA A 177 -1.47 4.95 -9.32
C ALA A 177 -1.25 4.77 -10.83
N LEU A 178 -1.96 3.83 -11.47
CA LEU A 178 -1.90 3.66 -12.93
C LEU A 178 -2.44 4.87 -13.71
N ILE A 179 -3.50 5.52 -13.23
CA ILE A 179 -4.05 6.72 -13.86
C ILE A 179 -3.10 7.91 -13.67
N THR A 180 -2.44 8.01 -12.52
CA THR A 180 -1.49 9.07 -12.20
C THR A 180 -0.17 8.93 -12.98
N ALA A 181 0.30 7.71 -13.23
CA ALA A 181 1.56 7.45 -13.93
C ALA A 181 1.76 8.26 -15.24
N PRO A 182 0.82 8.28 -16.21
CA PRO A 182 0.98 9.08 -17.43
C PRO A 182 0.98 10.59 -17.18
N LEU A 183 0.42 11.08 -16.08
CA LEU A 183 0.38 12.50 -15.74
C LEU A 183 1.75 13.04 -15.33
N ALA A 184 2.68 12.16 -14.94
CA ALA A 184 4.09 12.51 -14.70
C ALA A 184 4.74 13.17 -15.93
N PHE A 185 4.32 12.78 -17.14
CA PHE A 185 4.83 13.34 -18.39
C PHE A 185 4.18 14.67 -18.79
N VAL A 186 3.12 15.08 -18.09
CA VAL A 186 2.39 16.33 -18.37
C VAL A 186 2.96 17.47 -17.52
N SER A 187 2.89 17.33 -16.20
CA SER A 187 3.55 18.22 -15.24
C SER A 187 3.46 17.64 -13.82
N VAL A 188 4.31 18.15 -12.92
CA VAL A 188 4.24 17.85 -11.48
C VAL A 188 2.86 18.16 -10.91
N THR A 189 2.24 19.27 -11.33
CA THR A 189 0.90 19.66 -10.87
C THR A 189 -0.17 18.63 -11.26
N TRP A 190 -0.19 18.20 -12.52
CA TRP A 190 -1.17 17.21 -12.99
C TRP A 190 -0.93 15.84 -12.37
N TYR A 191 0.33 15.46 -12.18
CA TYR A 191 0.70 14.27 -11.44
C TYR A 191 0.15 14.29 -10.01
N THR A 192 0.36 15.40 -9.28
CA THR A 192 -0.13 15.55 -7.91
C THR A 192 -1.66 15.50 -7.84
N ILE A 193 -2.36 16.16 -8.78
CA ILE A 193 -3.82 16.11 -8.88
C ILE A 193 -4.31 14.69 -9.23
N GLY A 194 -3.54 13.94 -10.02
CA GLY A 194 -3.84 12.57 -10.42
C GLY A 194 -4.14 11.65 -9.24
N TRP A 195 -3.44 11.82 -8.12
CA TRP A 195 -3.67 11.03 -6.91
C TRP A 195 -5.08 11.17 -6.33
N LEU A 196 -5.78 12.28 -6.61
CA LEU A 196 -7.17 12.46 -6.18
C LEU A 196 -8.13 11.46 -6.83
N THR A 197 -7.73 10.79 -7.92
CA THR A 197 -8.51 9.71 -8.56
C THR A 197 -8.77 8.52 -7.63
N VAL A 198 -8.00 8.37 -6.56
CA VAL A 198 -8.26 7.36 -5.52
C VAL A 198 -9.64 7.56 -4.86
N ILE A 199 -10.11 8.80 -4.75
CA ILE A 199 -11.39 9.14 -4.12
C ILE A 199 -12.59 8.64 -4.95
N PRO A 200 -12.76 9.02 -6.22
CA PRO A 200 -13.86 8.51 -7.04
C PRO A 200 -13.76 7.00 -7.26
N LEU A 201 -12.56 6.43 -7.37
CA LEU A 201 -12.38 4.97 -7.41
C LEU A 201 -12.85 4.30 -6.11
N GLY A 202 -12.47 4.85 -4.96
CA GLY A 202 -12.93 4.36 -3.65
C GLY A 202 -14.45 4.39 -3.51
N TRP A 203 -15.09 5.47 -3.97
CA TRP A 203 -16.55 5.57 -4.01
C TRP A 203 -17.18 4.52 -4.93
N TYR A 204 -16.62 4.35 -6.14
CA TYR A 204 -17.07 3.36 -7.11
C TYR A 204 -17.02 1.93 -6.56
N PHE A 205 -15.89 1.50 -6.00
CA PHE A 205 -15.74 0.14 -5.47
C PHE A 205 -16.60 -0.09 -4.21
N ARG A 206 -16.79 0.95 -3.38
CA ARG A 206 -17.72 0.90 -2.25
C ARG A 206 -19.17 0.70 -2.70
N ARG A 207 -19.59 1.44 -3.73
CA ARG A 207 -20.94 1.31 -4.31
C ARG A 207 -21.15 -0.07 -4.94
N ARG A 208 -20.15 -0.57 -5.68
CA ARG A 208 -20.17 -1.93 -6.24
C ARG A 208 -20.34 -3.01 -5.17
N SER A 209 -19.58 -2.87 -4.08
CA SER A 209 -19.68 -3.76 -2.92
C SER A 209 -21.06 -3.73 -2.24
N SER A 210 -21.63 -2.53 -2.06
CA SER A 210 -22.96 -2.36 -1.45
C SER A 210 -24.08 -2.98 -2.30
N ASN A 211 -24.05 -2.80 -3.62
CA ASN A 211 -25.05 -3.37 -4.52
C ASN A 211 -25.04 -4.91 -4.48
N LYS A 212 -23.87 -5.52 -4.34
CA LYS A 212 -23.74 -6.98 -4.26
C LYS A 212 -24.30 -7.57 -2.96
N LEU A 213 -24.27 -6.81 -1.87
CA LEU A 213 -24.93 -7.20 -0.62
C LEU A 213 -26.46 -7.17 -0.74
N LYS A 214 -26.99 -6.10 -1.35
CA LYS A 214 -28.45 -5.94 -1.55
C LYS A 214 -29.04 -7.00 -2.47
N GLY A 215 -28.36 -7.31 -3.59
CA GLY A 215 -28.83 -8.37 -4.49
C GLY A 215 -28.83 -9.78 -3.88
N LYS A 216 -28.23 -9.98 -2.71
CA LYS A 216 -28.21 -11.25 -1.97
C LYS A 216 -29.22 -11.31 -0.82
N SER A 217 -29.82 -10.19 -0.42
CA SER A 217 -30.89 -10.15 0.59
C SER A 217 -32.28 -10.34 -0.03
N ASP A 218 -32.38 -10.22 -1.36
CA ASP A 218 -33.61 -10.29 -2.13
C ASP A 218 -33.81 -11.67 -2.82
N GLU A 219 -32.89 -12.62 -2.58
CA GLU A 219 -32.96 -14.05 -2.95
C GLU A 219 -33.16 -14.92 -1.70
#